data_AF-A0AAD9U940-F1
#
_entry.id   AF-A0AAD9U940-F1
#
_cell.length_a   1.000
_cell.length_b   1.000
_cell.length_c   1.000
_cell.angle_alpha   90.00
_cell.angle_beta   90.00
_cell.angle_gamma   90.00
#
_symmetry.space_group_name_H-M   'P 1'
#
loop_
_entity.id
_entity.type
_entity.pdbx_description
1 polymer ?
#
loop_
_entity_poly.entity_id
_entity_poly.type
_entity_poly.pdbx_seq_one_letter_code
_entity_poly.pdbx_strand_id
1 'polypeptide(L)'
;MGSIIAGMLTVPGDHQKKRPRYTMRQILDSLINEIFYTFPSTPSHHAQENFKQIIRDKLKGVQLDQTLLSNVVIPVFNDKTKRPVILSSSQPKDHIQLSDAVLGSSAMPEFLDPLEIKYRGEDCIFIDGGLVPTNPTLFALQEADKLVSKTEPDYKNYLVLSLGTAKRCGLAEVVLHIPYWFFRAFRNRIWGDWGPRILQYAYDTFSDTTETYMTLLLKCDGRDSKNYLLIQGFIEDFVTSITDETHGTYETLKKYAQVFLRIPFVHSQPVPAITDGSSRSLGKLKSIGESIMNNVVTYINPYTGKLHRQPYDQPNKIALQEFAKKLSEERKRRLRDLQKKNKV
;
A
#
# COMPACT_ATOMS: atom_id res chain seq x y z
N MET A 1 5.00 3.23 3.81
CA MET A 1 5.97 2.24 3.25
C MET A 1 6.00 2.20 1.73
N GLY A 2 4.86 2.08 1.01
CA GLY A 2 4.86 2.03 -0.46
C GLY A 2 5.51 3.25 -1.13
N SER A 3 5.25 4.45 -0.61
CA SER A 3 5.88 5.70 -1.04
C SER A 3 7.40 5.71 -0.87
N ILE A 4 7.93 5.13 0.22
CA ILE A 4 9.37 5.00 0.47
C ILE A 4 10.02 4.12 -0.60
N ILE A 5 9.41 2.97 -0.90
CA ILE A 5 9.90 2.05 -1.96
C ILE A 5 9.90 2.76 -3.32
N ALA A 6 8.79 3.42 -3.66
CA ALA A 6 8.67 4.18 -4.91
C ALA A 6 9.69 5.32 -5.00
N GLY A 7 9.88 6.06 -3.91
CA GLY A 7 10.88 7.13 -3.82
C GLY A 7 12.30 6.59 -4.05
N MET A 8 12.70 5.55 -3.32
CA MET A 8 14.05 4.96 -3.47
C MET A 8 14.28 4.37 -4.87
N LEU A 9 13.26 3.77 -5.49
CA LEU A 9 13.36 3.22 -6.85
C LEU A 9 13.58 4.29 -7.93
N THR A 10 13.23 5.53 -7.64
CA THR A 10 13.24 6.62 -8.63
C THR A 10 14.36 7.62 -8.43
N VAL A 11 15.15 7.48 -7.36
CA VAL A 11 16.38 8.24 -7.16
C VAL A 11 17.37 7.94 -8.31
N PRO A 12 17.84 8.95 -9.07
CA PRO A 12 18.81 8.76 -10.13
C PRO A 12 20.18 8.35 -9.58
N GLY A 13 20.89 7.47 -10.29
CA GLY A 13 22.24 7.06 -9.93
C GLY A 13 23.28 8.16 -10.16
N ASP A 14 24.30 8.24 -9.27
CA ASP A 14 25.34 9.28 -9.27
C ASP A 14 26.11 9.40 -10.59
N HIS A 15 26.45 8.26 -11.18
CA HIS A 15 27.29 8.20 -12.40
C HIS A 15 26.50 7.88 -13.67
N GLN A 16 25.25 7.42 -13.54
CA GLN A 16 24.39 7.07 -14.68
C GLN A 16 22.97 7.56 -14.42
N LYS A 17 22.67 8.79 -14.87
CA LYS A 17 21.34 9.42 -14.74
C LYS A 17 20.18 8.61 -15.34
N LYS A 18 20.45 7.56 -16.12
CA LYS A 18 19.48 6.63 -16.75
C LYS A 18 19.27 5.32 -15.99
N ARG A 19 19.82 5.16 -14.78
CA ARG A 19 19.57 3.98 -13.93
C ARG A 19 19.17 4.39 -12.51
N PRO A 20 18.30 3.60 -11.84
CA PRO A 20 18.03 3.78 -10.42
C PRO A 20 19.31 3.67 -9.60
N ARG A 21 19.41 4.49 -8.55
CA ARG A 21 20.50 4.43 -7.58
C ARG A 21 20.49 3.12 -6.80
N TYR A 22 19.31 2.65 -6.42
CA TYR A 22 19.12 1.48 -5.57
C TYR A 22 18.51 0.33 -6.36
N THR A 23 19.04 -0.87 -6.12
CA THR A 23 18.41 -2.13 -6.54
C THR A 23 17.31 -2.52 -5.55
N MET A 24 16.34 -3.34 -5.97
CA MET A 24 15.30 -3.84 -5.05
C MET A 24 15.86 -4.57 -3.83
N ARG A 25 17.00 -5.26 -3.97
CA ARG A 25 17.67 -5.93 -2.86
C ARG A 25 18.20 -4.91 -1.85
N GLN A 26 18.87 -3.86 -2.30
CA GLN A 26 19.35 -2.78 -1.44
C GLN A 26 18.21 -2.03 -0.75
N ILE A 27 17.09 -1.80 -1.45
CA ILE A 27 15.89 -1.19 -0.85
C ILE A 27 15.35 -2.10 0.25
N LEU A 28 15.23 -3.40 -0.01
CA LEU A 28 14.77 -4.37 0.99
C LEU A 28 15.70 -4.42 2.21
N ASP A 29 17.01 -4.43 1.98
CA ASP A 29 18.00 -4.44 3.06
C ASP A 29 17.92 -3.16 3.91
N SER A 30 17.79 -1.99 3.29
CA SER A 30 17.59 -0.73 4.01
C SER A 30 16.25 -0.66 4.73
N LEU A 31 15.18 -1.20 4.16
CA LEU A 31 13.89 -1.29 4.84
C LEU A 31 14.02 -2.12 6.12
N ILE A 32 14.54 -3.34 5.99
CA ILE A 32 14.65 -4.30 7.10
C ILE A 32 15.61 -3.80 8.18
N ASN A 33 16.79 -3.30 7.80
CA ASN A 33 17.88 -3.05 8.75
C ASN A 33 17.95 -1.61 9.27
N GLU A 34 17.33 -0.64 8.59
CA GLU A 34 17.44 0.78 8.96
C GLU A 34 16.05 1.37 9.22
N ILE A 35 15.12 1.24 8.28
CA ILE A 35 13.86 1.99 8.30
C ILE A 35 12.84 1.37 9.27
N PHE A 36 12.66 0.04 9.28
CA PHE A 36 11.71 -0.60 10.21
C PHE A 36 12.16 -0.52 11.66
N TYR A 37 13.46 -0.57 11.94
CA TYR A 37 13.99 -0.43 13.31
C TYR A 37 13.85 0.99 13.86
N THR A 38 13.88 1.99 12.97
CA THR A 38 13.76 3.41 13.36
C THR A 38 12.33 3.92 13.30
N PHE A 39 11.39 3.10 12.81
CA PHE A 39 9.98 3.46 12.82
C PHE A 39 9.51 3.60 14.27
N PRO A 40 8.93 4.76 14.65
CA PRO A 40 8.56 5.01 16.03
C PRO A 40 7.44 4.07 16.48
N SER A 41 7.74 3.15 17.40
CA SER A 41 6.71 2.36 18.11
C SER A 41 5.90 3.23 19.09
N THR A 42 6.45 4.38 19.48
CA THR A 42 5.85 5.41 20.32
C THR A 42 6.18 6.79 19.73
N PRO A 43 5.35 7.83 19.93
CA PRO A 43 5.55 9.17 19.37
C PRO A 43 6.68 9.95 20.07
N SER A 44 7.87 9.35 20.16
CA SER A 44 9.09 9.98 20.68
C SER A 44 9.68 10.90 19.62
N HIS A 45 9.78 12.20 19.92
CA HIS A 45 10.37 13.21 19.03
C HIS A 45 11.73 12.78 18.47
N HIS A 46 12.60 12.16 19.28
CA HIS A 46 13.90 11.70 18.83
C HIS A 46 13.82 10.57 17.79
N ALA A 47 12.90 9.61 17.97
CA ALA A 47 12.70 8.52 17.01
C ALA A 47 12.14 9.05 15.69
N GLN A 48 11.22 9.99 15.76
CA GLN A 48 10.64 10.65 14.58
C GLN A 48 11.70 11.41 13.76
N GLU A 49 12.54 12.21 14.42
CA GLU A 49 13.61 12.94 13.74
C GLU A 49 14.65 12.01 13.12
N ASN A 50 14.99 10.91 13.79
CA ASN A 50 15.88 9.90 13.22
C ASN A 50 15.28 9.26 11.95
N PHE A 51 14.00 8.89 11.98
CA PHE A 51 13.29 8.39 10.80
C PHE A 51 13.29 9.43 9.65
N LYS A 52 12.97 10.70 9.95
CA LYS A 52 13.00 11.78 8.95
C LYS A 52 14.38 11.94 8.33
N GLN A 53 15.44 11.88 9.14
CA GLN A 53 16.81 12.01 8.68
C GLN A 53 17.22 10.86 7.76
N ILE A 54 16.90 9.61 8.14
CA ILE A 54 17.18 8.43 7.30
C ILE A 54 16.50 8.57 5.94
N ILE A 55 15.23 8.98 5.89
CA ILE A 55 14.50 9.17 4.63
C ILE A 55 15.15 10.26 3.77
N ARG A 56 15.52 11.41 4.36
CA ARG A 56 16.23 12.48 3.64
C ARG A 56 17.57 12.00 3.09
N ASP A 57 18.33 11.25 3.89
CA ASP A 57 19.64 10.73 3.51
C ASP A 57 19.57 9.69 2.38
N LYS A 58 18.51 8.87 2.34
CA LYS A 58 18.28 7.89 1.27
C LYS A 58 17.77 8.56 -0.01
N LEU A 59 17.01 9.64 0.08
CA LEU A 59 16.42 10.33 -1.07
C LEU A 59 17.26 11.49 -1.61
N LYS A 60 18.38 11.83 -0.93
CA LYS A 60 19.46 12.71 -1.43
C LYS A 60 19.00 14.09 -1.91
N GLY A 61 17.94 14.63 -1.33
CA GLY A 61 17.41 15.96 -1.68
C GLY A 61 16.90 16.07 -3.13
N VAL A 62 16.58 14.94 -3.77
CA VAL A 62 16.02 14.91 -5.12
C VAL A 62 14.64 15.59 -5.11
N GLN A 63 14.40 16.46 -6.09
CA GLN A 63 13.07 17.04 -6.29
C GLN A 63 12.14 16.03 -6.98
N LEU A 64 10.84 16.09 -6.69
CA LEU A 64 9.87 15.15 -7.25
C LEU A 64 9.83 15.18 -8.78
N ASP A 65 9.98 16.35 -9.40
CA ASP A 65 10.05 16.54 -10.86
C ASP A 65 11.38 16.06 -11.49
N GLN A 66 12.39 15.79 -10.66
CA GLN A 66 13.71 15.30 -11.06
C GLN A 66 13.83 13.77 -11.00
N THR A 67 12.72 13.04 -10.79
CA THR A 67 12.70 11.58 -10.90
C THR A 67 12.78 11.16 -12.37
N LEU A 68 14.00 11.22 -12.95
CA LEU A 68 14.25 11.13 -14.41
C LEU A 68 13.94 9.76 -15.05
N LEU A 69 13.56 8.74 -14.29
CA LEU A 69 13.49 7.35 -14.75
C LEU A 69 12.06 6.84 -15.01
N SER A 70 11.13 7.28 -14.17
CA SER A 70 9.73 6.84 -14.21
C SER A 70 8.89 7.86 -13.47
N ASN A 71 7.68 8.08 -13.94
CA ASN A 71 6.76 8.95 -13.23
C ASN A 71 6.37 8.31 -11.90
N VAL A 72 6.30 9.14 -10.86
CA VAL A 72 5.94 8.72 -9.51
C VAL A 72 4.70 9.47 -9.08
N VAL A 73 3.79 8.74 -8.44
CA VAL A 73 2.59 9.27 -7.82
C VAL A 73 2.63 8.92 -6.35
N ILE A 74 2.60 9.93 -5.49
CA ILE A 74 2.60 9.80 -4.03
C ILE A 74 1.37 10.53 -3.50
N PRO A 75 0.30 9.82 -3.10
CA PRO A 75 -0.83 10.45 -2.44
C PRO A 75 -0.47 10.85 -1.01
N VAL A 76 -0.99 12.01 -0.60
CA VAL A 76 -0.96 12.52 0.77
C VAL A 76 -2.37 13.02 1.14
N PHE A 77 -2.70 13.08 2.42
CA PHE A 77 -3.94 13.74 2.86
C PHE A 77 -3.60 15.12 3.43
N ASN A 78 -4.27 16.16 2.94
CA ASN A 78 -4.09 17.51 3.46
C ASN A 78 -5.10 17.76 4.58
N ASP A 79 -4.61 17.87 5.81
CA ASP A 79 -5.43 18.07 6.99
C ASP A 79 -6.15 19.44 7.01
N LYS A 80 -5.61 20.47 6.34
CA LYS A 80 -6.28 21.76 6.28
C LYS A 80 -7.49 21.75 5.35
N THR A 81 -7.37 21.13 4.18
CA THR A 81 -8.46 21.05 3.19
C THR A 81 -9.35 19.82 3.38
N LYS A 82 -8.95 18.90 4.25
CA LYS A 82 -9.59 17.59 4.52
C LYS A 82 -9.79 16.78 3.23
N ARG A 83 -8.82 16.83 2.31
CA ARG A 83 -8.88 16.17 1.00
C ARG A 83 -7.55 15.49 0.62
N PRO A 84 -7.59 14.41 -0.18
CA PRO A 84 -6.39 13.86 -0.80
C PRO A 84 -5.73 14.88 -1.73
N VAL A 85 -4.40 14.89 -1.73
CA VAL A 85 -3.57 15.59 -2.70
C VAL A 85 -2.67 14.57 -3.38
N ILE A 86 -2.63 14.62 -4.72
CA ILE A 86 -1.82 13.71 -5.53
C ILE A 86 -0.53 14.44 -5.88
N LEU A 87 0.58 14.04 -5.27
CA LEU A 87 1.91 14.54 -5.63
C LEU A 87 2.42 13.69 -6.80
N SER A 88 2.69 14.33 -7.94
CA SER A 88 3.04 13.64 -9.18
C SER A 88 4.24 14.28 -9.84
N SER A 89 5.23 13.48 -10.20
CA SER A 89 6.44 13.97 -10.89
C SER A 89 6.15 14.51 -12.30
N SER A 90 4.97 14.20 -12.86
CA SER A 90 4.55 14.72 -14.16
C SER A 90 3.98 16.13 -14.10
N GLN A 91 3.69 16.64 -12.90
CA GLN A 91 3.03 17.93 -12.73
C GLN A 91 4.07 19.06 -12.73
N PRO A 92 3.96 20.05 -13.64
CA PRO A 92 5.04 20.99 -13.96
C PRO A 92 5.30 22.10 -12.91
N LYS A 93 4.64 22.08 -11.75
CA LYS A 93 4.64 23.20 -10.78
C LYS A 93 4.91 22.79 -9.33
N ASP A 94 5.39 21.57 -9.13
CA ASP A 94 5.54 20.99 -7.80
C ASP A 94 7.02 20.89 -7.43
N HIS A 95 7.61 22.01 -7.03
CA HIS A 95 8.95 22.03 -6.41
C HIS A 95 8.84 21.53 -4.97
N ILE A 96 8.55 20.24 -4.82
CA ILE A 96 8.55 19.53 -3.55
C ILE A 96 9.68 18.51 -3.57
N GLN A 97 10.43 18.43 -2.46
CA GLN A 97 11.44 17.39 -2.33
C GLN A 97 10.75 16.03 -2.27
N LEU A 98 11.34 15.04 -2.94
CA LEU A 98 10.85 13.67 -2.91
C LEU A 98 10.79 13.14 -1.47
N SER A 99 11.74 13.54 -0.62
CA SER A 99 11.70 13.23 0.81
C SER A 99 10.49 13.80 1.52
N ASP A 100 10.11 15.04 1.24
CA ASP A 100 8.95 15.66 1.88
C ASP A 100 7.65 15.02 1.40
N ALA A 101 7.55 14.68 0.12
CA ALA A 101 6.43 13.92 -0.41
C ALA A 101 6.29 12.54 0.27
N VAL A 102 7.39 11.81 0.42
CA VAL A 102 7.43 10.49 1.08
C VAL A 102 7.12 10.59 2.57
N LEU A 103 7.66 11.60 3.26
CA LEU A 103 7.43 11.85 4.68
C LEU A 103 5.97 12.21 4.94
N GLY A 104 5.40 13.14 4.16
CA GLY A 104 3.98 13.52 4.27
C GLY A 104 3.05 12.34 4.00
N SER A 105 3.37 11.51 3.00
CA SER A 105 2.62 10.28 2.70
C SER A 105 2.74 9.21 3.79
N SER A 106 3.80 9.25 4.60
CA SER A 106 4.03 8.28 5.68
C SER A 106 3.62 8.81 7.06
N ALA A 107 3.22 10.08 7.18
CA ALA A 107 2.96 10.78 8.44
C ALA A 107 1.65 10.31 9.12
N MET A 108 1.68 9.11 9.69
CA MET A 108 0.55 8.46 10.33
C MET A 108 0.22 9.15 11.66
N PRO A 109 -0.99 9.72 11.86
CA PRO A 109 -1.29 10.61 12.99
C PRO A 109 -1.06 10.05 14.41
N GLU A 110 -0.96 8.73 14.55
CA GLU A 110 -0.68 8.06 15.83
C GLU A 110 0.82 7.90 16.12
N PHE A 111 1.67 7.92 15.09
CA PHE A 111 3.10 7.56 15.20
C PHE A 111 4.06 8.65 14.74
N LEU A 112 3.62 9.46 13.78
CA LEU A 112 4.45 10.46 13.12
C LEU A 112 3.70 11.78 13.10
N ASP A 113 4.43 12.84 13.45
CA ASP A 113 3.94 14.19 13.44
C ASP A 113 3.55 14.59 12.01
N PRO A 114 2.45 15.34 11.83
CA PRO A 114 2.08 15.91 10.54
C PRO A 114 3.23 16.70 9.92
N LEU A 115 3.35 16.62 8.59
CA LEU A 115 4.33 17.41 7.86
C LEU A 115 3.73 18.76 7.48
N GLU A 116 4.21 19.82 8.12
CA GLU A 116 3.91 21.19 7.72
C GLU A 116 4.82 21.61 6.56
N ILE A 117 4.22 21.97 5.42
CA ILE A 117 4.96 22.36 4.23
C ILE A 117 4.19 23.38 3.41
N LYS A 118 4.91 24.28 2.75
CA LYS A 118 4.32 25.18 1.76
C LYS A 118 4.29 24.51 0.40
N TYR A 119 3.10 24.21 -0.09
CA TYR A 119 2.89 23.55 -1.38
C TYR A 119 2.02 24.44 -2.26
N ARG A 120 2.49 24.74 -3.49
CA ARG A 120 1.82 25.64 -4.45
C ARG A 120 1.46 27.02 -3.90
N GLY A 121 2.28 27.53 -2.97
CA GLY A 121 2.07 28.84 -2.36
C GLY A 121 1.14 28.82 -1.14
N GLU A 122 0.50 27.69 -0.84
CA GLU A 122 -0.37 27.50 0.31
C GLU A 122 0.32 26.71 1.42
N ASP A 123 0.13 27.13 2.66
CA ASP A 123 0.60 26.37 3.81
C ASP A 123 -0.28 25.13 3.98
N CYS A 124 0.29 23.95 3.79
CA CYS A 124 -0.37 22.65 3.85
C CYS A 124 0.09 21.86 5.09
N ILE A 125 -0.77 20.96 5.57
CA ILE A 125 -0.41 19.98 6.60
C ILE A 125 -0.67 18.61 5.99
N PHE A 126 0.40 17.89 5.64
CA PHE A 126 0.31 16.56 5.07
C PHE A 126 0.37 15.49 6.15
N ILE A 127 -0.59 14.58 6.10
CA ILE A 127 -0.65 13.36 6.90
C ILE A 127 -0.79 12.15 5.97
N ASP A 128 -0.66 10.95 6.55
CA ASP A 128 -0.60 9.67 5.85
C ASP A 128 -1.65 9.55 4.74
N GLY A 129 -1.17 9.28 3.52
CA GLY A 129 -2.01 9.09 2.35
C GLY A 129 -2.88 7.84 2.44
N GLY A 130 -2.57 6.92 3.36
CA GLY A 130 -3.37 5.75 3.69
C GLY A 130 -4.73 6.10 4.30
N LEU A 131 -4.93 7.30 4.84
CA LEU A 131 -6.26 7.78 5.28
C LEU A 131 -7.26 7.97 4.12
N VAL A 132 -6.79 7.81 2.88
CA VAL A 132 -7.57 7.77 1.62
C VAL A 132 -7.34 6.39 0.96
N PRO A 133 -7.54 6.09 -0.35
CA PRO A 133 -7.45 4.70 -0.79
C PRO A 133 -6.01 4.21 -0.59
N THR A 134 -5.85 3.20 0.25
CA THR A 134 -4.55 2.57 0.57
C THR A 134 -3.86 1.95 -0.63
N ASN A 135 -4.62 1.73 -1.69
CA ASN A 135 -4.13 1.31 -2.99
C ASN A 135 -4.11 2.52 -3.95
N PRO A 136 -2.93 3.12 -4.25
CA PRO A 136 -2.83 4.28 -5.13
C PRO A 136 -3.03 3.95 -6.62
N THR A 137 -3.39 2.71 -6.97
CA THR A 137 -3.50 2.26 -8.37
C THR A 137 -4.41 3.15 -9.20
N LEU A 138 -5.56 3.58 -8.66
CA LEU A 138 -6.48 4.45 -9.40
C LEU A 138 -5.87 5.83 -9.69
N PHE A 139 -5.18 6.44 -8.72
CA PHE A 139 -4.48 7.71 -8.92
C PHE A 139 -3.34 7.56 -9.92
N ALA A 140 -2.57 6.47 -9.83
CA ALA A 140 -1.49 6.18 -10.77
C ALA A 140 -2.02 6.01 -12.20
N LEU A 141 -3.15 5.34 -12.37
CA LEU A 141 -3.78 5.12 -13.67
C LEU A 141 -4.29 6.44 -14.27
N GLN A 142 -4.93 7.28 -13.46
CA GLN A 142 -5.40 8.60 -13.88
C GLN A 142 -4.24 9.52 -14.31
N GLU A 143 -3.14 9.54 -13.55
CA GLU A 143 -1.95 10.34 -13.91
C GLU A 143 -1.25 9.77 -15.15
N ALA A 144 -1.22 8.44 -15.31
CA ALA A 144 -0.69 7.81 -16.52
C ALA A 144 -1.55 8.11 -17.75
N ASP A 145 -2.87 8.23 -17.60
CA ASP A 145 -3.79 8.59 -18.68
C ASP A 145 -3.57 10.02 -19.17
N LYS A 146 -3.41 10.99 -18.26
CA LYS A 146 -3.07 12.39 -18.62
C LYS A 146 -1.82 12.52 -19.50
N LEU A 147 -0.89 11.56 -19.39
CA LEU A 147 0.36 11.55 -20.14
C LEU A 147 0.24 10.93 -21.54
N VAL A 148 -0.74 10.05 -21.73
CA VAL A 148 -0.84 9.20 -22.93
C VAL A 148 -2.05 9.59 -23.77
N SER A 149 -3.21 9.83 -23.14
CA SER A 149 -4.47 10.12 -23.81
C SER A 149 -4.82 11.59 -23.74
N LYS A 150 -5.34 12.14 -24.85
CA LYS A 150 -6.00 13.46 -24.91
C LYS A 150 -7.53 13.34 -24.96
N THR A 151 -8.04 12.11 -24.93
CA THR A 151 -9.45 11.73 -25.07
C THR A 151 -9.86 10.81 -23.92
N GLU A 152 -11.02 10.17 -23.98
CA GLU A 152 -11.46 9.21 -22.95
C GLU A 152 -10.39 8.12 -22.66
N PRO A 153 -10.26 7.67 -21.40
CA PRO A 153 -9.26 6.71 -21.00
C PRO A 153 -9.52 5.32 -21.60
N ASP A 154 -8.61 4.81 -22.43
CA ASP A 154 -8.65 3.43 -22.92
C ASP A 154 -7.87 2.50 -21.98
N TYR A 155 -8.54 2.07 -20.91
CA TYR A 155 -7.97 1.21 -19.89
C TYR A 155 -7.50 -0.16 -20.41
N LYS A 156 -7.89 -0.59 -21.62
CA LYS A 156 -7.44 -1.86 -22.20
C LYS A 156 -5.95 -1.86 -22.57
N ASN A 157 -5.38 -0.69 -22.84
CA ASN A 157 -3.98 -0.54 -23.23
C ASN A 157 -3.02 -0.40 -22.03
N TYR A 158 -3.54 -0.44 -20.80
CA TYR A 158 -2.73 -0.36 -19.59
C TYR A 158 -2.40 -1.75 -19.08
N LEU A 159 -1.15 -1.94 -18.68
CA LEU A 159 -0.69 -3.13 -17.98
C LEU A 159 -0.34 -2.72 -16.54
N VAL A 160 -1.10 -3.22 -15.57
CA VAL A 160 -1.08 -2.77 -14.18
C VAL A 160 -0.71 -3.93 -13.25
N LEU A 161 0.34 -3.73 -12.46
CA LEU A 161 0.71 -4.57 -11.33
C LEU A 161 0.42 -3.79 -10.04
N SER A 162 -0.51 -4.31 -9.25
CA SER A 162 -0.82 -3.78 -7.92
C SER A 162 -0.25 -4.74 -6.87
N LEU A 163 0.53 -4.21 -5.93
CA LEU A 163 1.15 -5.01 -4.87
C LEU A 163 0.58 -4.54 -3.52
N GLY A 164 -0.16 -5.42 -2.88
CA GLY A 164 -0.70 -5.21 -1.54
C GLY A 164 0.23 -5.72 -0.44
N THR A 165 0.03 -5.20 0.77
CA THR A 165 0.63 -5.70 2.01
C THR A 165 -0.25 -6.77 2.63
N ALA A 166 0.27 -7.68 3.46
CA ALA A 166 -0.55 -8.71 4.08
C ALA A 166 -1.77 -8.14 4.86
N LYS A 167 -2.98 -8.60 4.52
CA LYS A 167 -4.27 -8.24 5.13
C LYS A 167 -4.62 -9.19 6.27
N ARG A 168 -5.40 -8.71 7.24
CA ARG A 168 -6.04 -9.54 8.27
C ARG A 168 -7.53 -9.70 7.95
N CYS A 169 -7.98 -10.92 7.73
CA CYS A 169 -9.42 -11.21 7.59
C CYS A 169 -10.02 -11.57 8.96
N GLY A 170 -11.05 -10.83 9.43
CA GLY A 170 -11.92 -11.32 10.53
C GLY A 170 -12.28 -10.37 11.69
N LEU A 171 -11.77 -9.14 11.75
CA LEU A 171 -12.12 -8.18 12.84
C LEU A 171 -13.31 -7.25 12.52
N ALA A 172 -13.75 -7.20 11.27
CA ALA A 172 -14.85 -6.36 10.80
C ALA A 172 -16.14 -6.57 11.58
N GLU A 173 -16.59 -7.83 11.69
CA GLU A 173 -17.80 -8.20 12.44
C GLU A 173 -17.66 -7.81 13.91
N VAL A 174 -16.49 -8.01 14.50
CA VAL A 174 -16.26 -7.73 15.92
C VAL A 174 -16.33 -6.23 16.21
N VAL A 175 -15.74 -5.38 15.37
CA VAL A 175 -15.75 -3.91 15.55
C VAL A 175 -17.14 -3.31 15.28
N LEU A 176 -17.85 -3.79 14.25
CA LEU A 176 -19.20 -3.33 13.92
C LEU A 176 -20.23 -3.67 15.00
N HIS A 177 -19.99 -4.71 15.81
CA HIS A 177 -20.86 -5.11 16.91
C HIS A 177 -20.52 -4.47 18.27
N ILE A 178 -19.53 -3.56 18.34
CA ILE A 178 -19.21 -2.86 19.60
C ILE A 178 -20.32 -1.83 19.91
N PRO A 179 -21.05 -1.97 21.04
CA PRO A 179 -22.07 -1.00 21.42
C PRO A 179 -21.47 0.39 21.61
N TYR A 180 -22.17 1.43 21.13
CA TYR A 180 -21.70 2.83 21.19
C TYR A 180 -21.29 3.29 22.60
N TRP A 181 -22.00 2.83 23.64
CA TRP A 181 -21.68 3.15 25.04
C TRP A 181 -20.34 2.54 25.48
N PHE A 182 -19.99 1.35 24.99
CA PHE A 182 -18.72 0.68 25.28
C PHE A 182 -17.57 1.42 24.61
N PHE A 183 -17.74 1.81 23.35
CA PHE A 183 -16.78 2.66 22.64
C PHE A 183 -16.55 3.98 23.39
N ARG A 184 -17.62 4.60 23.90
CA ARG A 184 -17.54 5.85 24.67
C ARG A 184 -16.81 5.67 26.00
N ALA A 185 -17.09 4.60 26.75
CA ALA A 185 -16.48 4.33 28.06
C ALA A 185 -15.00 3.94 27.96
N PHE A 186 -14.61 3.24 26.89
CA PHE A 186 -13.26 2.71 26.71
C PHE A 186 -12.47 3.38 25.59
N ARG A 187 -12.95 4.52 25.06
CA ARG A 187 -12.34 5.25 23.95
C ARG A 187 -10.82 5.35 24.08
N ASN A 188 -10.31 5.84 25.21
CA ASN A 188 -8.87 6.05 25.40
C ASN A 188 -8.07 4.73 25.45
N ARG A 189 -8.67 3.64 25.94
CA ARG A 189 -8.05 2.29 25.96
C ARG A 189 -8.08 1.64 24.58
N ILE A 190 -9.16 1.86 23.83
CA ILE A 190 -9.36 1.38 22.46
C ILE A 190 -8.38 2.10 21.52
N TRP A 191 -8.33 3.43 21.52
CA TRP A 191 -7.37 4.16 20.69
C TRP A 191 -5.92 4.02 21.14
N GLY A 192 -5.64 3.64 22.39
CA GLY A 192 -4.29 3.32 22.87
C GLY A 192 -3.79 1.94 22.43
N ASP A 193 -4.32 0.85 23.01
CA ASP A 193 -3.80 -0.50 22.76
C ASP A 193 -4.26 -1.08 21.40
N TRP A 194 -5.37 -0.57 20.85
CA TRP A 194 -5.98 -1.08 19.61
C TRP A 194 -5.91 -0.10 18.43
N GLY A 195 -5.51 1.16 18.63
CA GLY A 195 -5.35 2.17 17.58
C GLY A 195 -4.66 1.64 16.32
N PRO A 196 -3.48 0.99 16.44
CA PRO A 196 -2.73 0.50 15.29
C PRO A 196 -3.47 -0.63 14.55
N ARG A 197 -4.31 -1.38 15.26
CA ARG A 197 -5.09 -2.50 14.72
C ARG A 197 -6.36 -2.03 14.02
N ILE A 198 -7.02 -1.00 14.57
CA ILE A 198 -8.20 -0.36 13.97
C ILE A 198 -7.78 0.34 12.67
N LEU A 199 -6.64 1.03 12.68
CA LEU A 199 -6.10 1.67 11.48
C LEU A 199 -5.74 0.65 10.40
N GLN A 200 -5.10 -0.47 10.76
CA GLN A 200 -4.85 -1.57 9.82
C GLN A 200 -6.15 -2.10 9.18
N TYR A 201 -7.23 -2.23 9.95
CA TYR A 201 -8.51 -2.67 9.41
C TYR A 201 -9.17 -1.66 8.46
N ALA A 202 -9.16 -0.37 8.83
CA ALA A 202 -9.64 0.69 7.93
C ALA A 202 -8.86 0.65 6.61
N TYR A 203 -7.53 0.46 6.69
CA TYR A 203 -6.66 0.31 5.54
C TYR A 203 -6.99 -0.90 4.65
N ASP A 204 -7.27 -2.05 5.26
CA ASP A 204 -7.69 -3.26 4.54
C ASP A 204 -9.03 -3.02 3.81
N THR A 205 -9.99 -2.37 4.47
CA THR A 205 -11.31 -2.04 3.89
C THR A 205 -11.21 -1.05 2.72
N PHE A 206 -10.38 -0.02 2.84
CA PHE A 206 -10.11 0.91 1.74
C PHE A 206 -9.38 0.25 0.57
N SER A 207 -8.58 -0.78 0.85
CA SER A 207 -7.92 -1.57 -0.19
C SER A 207 -8.94 -2.40 -0.99
N ASP A 208 -9.89 -3.06 -0.31
CA ASP A 208 -10.93 -3.89 -0.94
C ASP A 208 -11.88 -3.06 -1.83
N THR A 209 -12.26 -1.86 -1.37
CA THR A 209 -13.08 -0.95 -2.18
C THR A 209 -12.34 -0.50 -3.44
N THR A 210 -11.04 -0.20 -3.32
CA THR A 210 -10.22 0.16 -4.48
C THR A 210 -10.09 -1.00 -5.46
N GLU A 211 -9.84 -2.21 -4.96
CA GLU A 211 -9.78 -3.42 -5.79
C GLU A 211 -11.08 -3.62 -6.57
N THR A 212 -12.22 -3.44 -5.91
CA THR A 212 -13.55 -3.51 -6.55
C THR A 212 -13.67 -2.52 -7.71
N TYR A 213 -13.27 -1.25 -7.51
CA TYR A 213 -13.26 -0.26 -8.59
C TYR A 213 -12.31 -0.63 -9.73
N MET A 214 -11.12 -1.15 -9.42
CA MET A 214 -10.17 -1.58 -10.45
C MET A 214 -10.68 -2.75 -11.27
N THR A 215 -11.34 -3.72 -10.64
CA THR A 215 -12.01 -4.85 -11.31
C THR A 215 -13.07 -4.36 -12.28
N LEU A 216 -13.86 -3.35 -11.90
CA LEU A 216 -14.87 -2.74 -12.76
C LEU A 216 -14.25 -1.93 -13.93
N LEU A 217 -13.24 -1.11 -13.66
CA LEU A 217 -12.61 -0.24 -14.66
C LEU A 217 -11.80 -1.01 -15.70
N LEU A 218 -11.02 -2.02 -15.26
CA LEU A 218 -10.19 -2.85 -16.14
C LEU A 218 -10.94 -4.07 -16.69
N LYS A 219 -12.25 -4.18 -16.42
CA LYS A 219 -13.15 -5.27 -16.85
C LYS A 219 -12.56 -6.65 -16.56
N CYS A 220 -12.24 -6.86 -15.29
CA CYS A 220 -11.86 -8.17 -14.76
C CYS A 220 -13.04 -9.13 -14.64
N ASP A 221 -13.74 -9.39 -15.75
CA ASP A 221 -14.87 -10.32 -15.83
C ASP A 221 -14.42 -11.79 -16.03
N GLY A 222 -13.22 -12.14 -15.55
CA GLY A 222 -12.67 -13.49 -15.60
C GLY A 222 -12.27 -14.00 -16.99
N ARG A 223 -12.85 -13.50 -18.09
CA ARG A 223 -12.58 -13.99 -19.46
C ARG A 223 -11.44 -13.27 -20.19
N ASP A 224 -11.14 -12.01 -19.85
CA ASP A 224 -10.25 -11.15 -20.66
C ASP A 224 -9.22 -10.31 -19.89
N SER A 225 -9.22 -10.30 -18.55
CA SER A 225 -8.34 -9.42 -17.79
C SER A 225 -6.94 -9.98 -17.56
N LYS A 226 -6.15 -10.02 -18.63
CA LYS A 226 -4.71 -10.33 -18.54
C LYS A 226 -3.86 -9.12 -18.16
N ASN A 227 -4.48 -7.97 -17.96
CA ASN A 227 -3.82 -6.66 -17.89
C ASN A 227 -3.79 -6.04 -16.49
N TYR A 228 -4.56 -6.59 -15.54
CA TYR A 228 -4.49 -6.23 -14.12
C TYR A 228 -4.06 -7.45 -13.32
N LEU A 229 -2.94 -7.33 -12.61
CA LEU A 229 -2.46 -8.34 -11.67
C LEU A 229 -2.35 -7.70 -10.29
N LEU A 230 -3.20 -8.15 -9.35
CA LEU A 230 -3.07 -7.80 -7.94
C LEU A 230 -2.42 -8.97 -7.21
N ILE A 231 -1.37 -8.67 -6.45
CA ILE A 231 -0.76 -9.62 -5.52
C ILE A 231 -1.03 -9.13 -4.11
N GLN A 232 -1.88 -9.87 -3.42
CA GLN A 232 -2.37 -9.52 -2.10
C GLN A 232 -2.14 -10.72 -1.17
N GLY A 233 -1.53 -10.46 -0.03
CA GLY A 233 -1.43 -11.45 1.04
C GLY A 233 -2.74 -11.53 1.79
N PHE A 234 -3.44 -12.65 1.69
CA PHE A 234 -4.55 -12.97 2.57
C PHE A 234 -4.06 -14.00 3.57
N ILE A 235 -4.24 -13.71 4.85
CA ILE A 235 -4.00 -14.68 5.91
C ILE A 235 -5.35 -14.94 6.55
N GLU A 236 -5.96 -16.03 6.10
CA GLU A 236 -7.17 -16.58 6.70
C GLU A 236 -6.80 -17.16 8.06
N ASP A 237 -7.11 -16.47 9.15
CA ASP A 237 -7.03 -17.04 10.50
C ASP A 237 -7.92 -16.25 11.45
N PHE A 238 -9.20 -16.65 11.54
CA PHE A 238 -10.02 -16.76 12.78
C PHE A 238 -11.48 -17.15 12.47
N VAL A 239 -11.97 -16.88 11.25
CA VAL A 239 -13.41 -16.95 10.95
C VAL A 239 -13.88 -18.36 10.57
N THR A 240 -13.02 -19.19 9.99
CA THR A 240 -13.38 -20.58 9.62
C THR A 240 -13.68 -21.47 10.83
N SER A 241 -13.27 -21.09 12.05
CA SER A 241 -13.68 -21.77 13.28
C SER A 241 -14.96 -21.19 13.93
N ILE A 242 -15.50 -20.10 13.38
CA ILE A 242 -16.72 -19.44 13.88
C ILE A 242 -17.87 -19.58 12.87
N THR A 243 -17.60 -19.74 11.58
CA THR A 243 -18.63 -19.86 10.53
C THR A 243 -19.35 -21.20 10.47
N ASP A 244 -19.06 -22.14 11.35
CA ASP A 244 -19.80 -23.41 11.42
C ASP A 244 -21.08 -23.34 12.27
N GLU A 245 -21.45 -22.20 12.86
CA GLU A 245 -22.72 -22.08 13.57
C GLU A 245 -23.57 -20.91 13.05
N THR A 246 -24.68 -21.30 12.43
CA THR A 246 -25.78 -20.46 12.01
C THR A 246 -26.38 -19.68 13.19
N HIS A 247 -26.82 -18.45 12.89
CA HIS A 247 -27.56 -17.50 13.73
C HIS A 247 -26.78 -16.74 14.81
N GLY A 248 -26.65 -15.43 14.55
CA GLY A 248 -26.27 -14.43 15.54
C GLY A 248 -27.20 -14.49 16.76
N THR A 249 -26.66 -14.99 17.86
CA THR A 249 -27.35 -15.09 19.14
C THR A 249 -26.50 -14.42 20.22
N TYR A 250 -27.12 -14.01 21.33
CA TYR A 250 -26.46 -13.42 22.50
C TYR A 250 -25.29 -14.28 23.04
N GLU A 251 -25.31 -15.60 22.80
CA GLU A 251 -24.21 -16.52 23.11
C GLU A 251 -22.98 -16.35 22.21
N THR A 252 -23.14 -15.97 20.95
CA THR A 252 -22.02 -15.58 20.07
C THR A 252 -21.35 -14.31 20.62
N LEU A 253 -22.16 -13.34 21.06
CA LEU A 253 -21.71 -12.11 21.74
C LEU A 253 -21.01 -12.39 23.09
N LYS A 254 -21.48 -13.37 23.87
CA LYS A 254 -20.78 -13.86 25.07
C LYS A 254 -19.46 -14.57 24.72
N LYS A 255 -19.41 -15.40 23.67
CA LYS A 255 -18.16 -16.00 23.18
C LYS A 255 -17.18 -14.90 22.76
N TYR A 256 -17.63 -13.89 22.01
CA TYR A 256 -16.82 -12.70 21.67
C TYR A 256 -16.33 -11.94 22.92
N ALA A 257 -17.20 -11.73 23.91
CA ALA A 257 -16.87 -11.04 25.17
C ALA A 257 -15.91 -11.86 26.07
N GLN A 258 -16.07 -13.18 26.14
CA GLN A 258 -15.20 -14.08 26.90
C GLN A 258 -13.82 -14.22 26.24
N VAL A 259 -13.76 -14.20 24.90
CA VAL A 259 -12.51 -14.07 24.14
C VAL A 259 -11.87 -12.71 24.38
N PHE A 260 -12.66 -11.63 24.43
CA PHE A 260 -12.21 -10.27 24.77
C PHE A 260 -11.57 -10.16 26.16
N LEU A 261 -12.05 -10.95 27.13
CA LEU A 261 -11.59 -10.92 28.52
C LEU A 261 -10.45 -11.92 28.81
N ARG A 262 -10.23 -12.92 27.96
CA ARG A 262 -9.24 -14.00 28.17
C ARG A 262 -8.01 -13.96 27.27
N ILE A 263 -7.80 -12.94 26.44
CA ILE A 263 -6.53 -12.79 25.71
C ILE A 263 -5.52 -12.11 26.64
N PRO A 264 -4.59 -12.82 27.30
CA PRO A 264 -3.30 -12.21 27.57
C PRO A 264 -2.71 -11.84 26.21
N PHE A 265 -2.19 -10.63 26.13
CA PHE A 265 -1.67 -9.93 24.96
C PHE A 265 -0.51 -10.64 24.21
N VAL A 266 -0.28 -11.94 24.44
CA VAL A 266 0.95 -12.66 24.17
C VAL A 266 0.62 -14.11 23.83
N HIS A 267 0.48 -14.43 22.53
CA HIS A 267 1.08 -15.59 21.85
C HIS A 267 0.41 -15.84 20.48
N SER A 268 1.24 -15.84 19.44
CA SER A 268 0.94 -16.28 18.06
C SER A 268 -0.13 -15.51 17.28
N GLN A 269 0.12 -14.22 17.03
CA GLN A 269 -0.58 -13.48 15.96
C GLN A 269 -0.01 -13.86 14.58
N PRO A 270 -0.85 -14.08 13.55
CA PRO A 270 -0.42 -14.58 12.23
C PRO A 270 0.20 -13.49 11.35
N VAL A 271 -0.27 -12.24 11.42
CA VAL A 271 0.35 -11.08 10.75
C VAL A 271 0.91 -10.10 11.79
N PRO A 272 2.17 -9.67 11.71
CA PRO A 272 2.69 -8.60 12.57
C PRO A 272 1.94 -7.27 12.44
N ALA A 273 2.02 -6.43 13.46
CA ALA A 273 1.45 -5.07 13.39
C ALA A 273 2.28 -4.19 12.44
N ILE A 274 1.65 -3.15 11.87
CA ILE A 274 2.31 -2.24 10.91
C ILE A 274 3.56 -1.54 11.49
N THR A 275 3.63 -1.38 12.81
CA THR A 275 4.73 -0.73 13.53
C THR A 275 5.72 -1.70 14.17
N ASP A 276 5.50 -3.01 14.06
CA ASP A 276 6.37 -4.01 14.69
C ASP A 276 7.57 -4.33 13.80
N GLY A 277 8.66 -3.56 14.00
CA GLY A 277 9.96 -3.75 13.35
C GLY A 277 10.84 -4.83 13.99
N SER A 278 10.34 -5.66 14.92
CA SER A 278 11.18 -6.68 15.57
C SER A 278 11.66 -7.74 14.56
N SER A 279 12.86 -8.29 14.78
CA SER A 279 13.44 -9.31 13.88
C SER A 279 12.53 -10.54 13.74
N ARG A 280 11.79 -10.89 14.80
CA ARG A 280 10.78 -11.97 14.77
C ARG A 280 9.64 -11.64 13.80
N SER A 281 9.14 -10.42 13.84
CA SER A 281 8.04 -9.95 13.01
C SER A 281 8.46 -9.79 11.55
N LEU A 282 9.64 -9.24 11.30
CA LEU A 282 10.22 -9.19 9.95
C LEU A 282 10.46 -10.59 9.37
N GLY A 283 10.92 -11.55 10.18
CA GLY A 283 11.05 -12.96 9.79
C GLY A 283 9.72 -13.60 9.39
N LYS A 284 8.65 -13.32 10.15
CA LYS A 284 7.28 -13.75 9.79
C LYS A 284 6.80 -13.11 8.48
N LEU A 285 6.97 -11.80 8.31
CA LEU A 285 6.58 -11.09 7.08
C LEU A 285 7.29 -11.66 5.85
N LYS A 286 8.57 -12.01 5.99
CA LYS A 286 9.33 -12.69 4.93
C LYS A 286 8.69 -14.04 4.56
N SER A 287 8.40 -14.88 5.55
CA SER A 287 7.76 -16.19 5.34
C SER A 287 6.38 -16.05 4.69
N ILE A 288 5.60 -15.04 5.10
CA ILE A 288 4.31 -14.70 4.47
C ILE A 288 4.51 -14.33 3.01
N GLY A 289 5.47 -13.45 2.71
CA GLY A 289 5.81 -13.06 1.34
C GLY A 289 6.19 -14.25 0.46
N GLU A 290 6.99 -15.19 0.99
CA GLU A 290 7.37 -16.43 0.31
C GLU A 290 6.17 -17.36 0.06
N SER A 291 5.22 -17.43 1.02
CA SER A 291 3.99 -18.21 0.88
C SER A 291 3.07 -17.64 -0.20
N ILE A 292 2.89 -16.31 -0.24
CA ILE A 292 2.03 -15.62 -1.22
C ILE A 292 2.42 -15.95 -2.66
N MET A 293 3.71 -16.18 -2.93
CA MET A 293 4.20 -16.55 -4.25
C MET A 293 3.64 -17.87 -4.77
N ASN A 294 3.23 -18.78 -3.88
CA ASN A 294 2.65 -20.07 -4.24
C ASN A 294 1.12 -20.06 -4.23
N ASN A 295 0.48 -19.02 -3.68
CA ASN A 295 -0.97 -18.87 -3.71
C ASN A 295 -1.48 -18.64 -5.14
N VAL A 296 -2.70 -19.10 -5.39
CA VAL A 296 -3.40 -18.92 -6.66
C VAL A 296 -3.83 -17.45 -6.82
N VAL A 297 -3.75 -16.93 -8.05
CA VAL A 297 -4.23 -15.58 -8.35
C VAL A 297 -5.75 -15.51 -8.10
N THR A 298 -6.14 -14.50 -7.33
CA THR A 298 -7.53 -14.24 -6.95
C THR A 298 -7.96 -12.83 -7.35
N TYR A 299 -9.27 -12.59 -7.38
CA TYR A 299 -9.87 -11.28 -7.57
C TYR A 299 -11.16 -11.16 -6.76
N ILE A 300 -11.49 -9.95 -6.31
CA ILE A 300 -12.80 -9.66 -5.71
C ILE A 300 -13.85 -9.51 -6.82
N ASN A 301 -14.90 -10.33 -6.78
CA ASN A 301 -16.07 -10.15 -7.64
C ASN A 301 -16.91 -8.98 -7.10
N PRO A 302 -17.15 -7.92 -7.90
CA PRO A 302 -17.78 -6.70 -7.43
C PRO A 302 -19.28 -6.86 -7.14
N TYR A 303 -19.91 -7.89 -7.70
CA TYR A 303 -21.34 -8.15 -7.52
C TYR A 303 -21.63 -9.07 -6.34
N THR A 304 -20.69 -9.94 -5.97
CA THR A 304 -20.85 -10.87 -4.83
C THR A 304 -20.05 -10.44 -3.61
N GLY A 305 -19.05 -9.57 -3.76
CA GLY A 305 -18.08 -9.19 -2.73
C GLY A 305 -17.16 -10.34 -2.31
N LYS A 306 -17.21 -11.49 -3.00
CA LYS A 306 -16.42 -12.67 -2.65
C LYS A 306 -15.11 -12.71 -3.42
N LEU A 307 -14.09 -13.29 -2.79
CA LEU A 307 -12.85 -13.62 -3.44
C LEU A 307 -13.06 -14.84 -4.36
N HIS A 308 -12.77 -14.68 -5.64
CA HIS A 308 -12.83 -15.74 -6.64
C HIS A 308 -11.44 -16.06 -7.17
N ARG A 309 -11.19 -17.33 -7.47
CA ARG A 309 -9.99 -17.75 -8.21
C ARG A 309 -10.11 -17.31 -9.67
N GLN A 310 -9.01 -16.87 -10.26
CA GLN A 310 -8.97 -16.65 -11.71
C GLN A 310 -9.08 -17.98 -12.45
N PRO A 311 -9.71 -18.02 -13.64
CA PRO A 311 -10.01 -19.28 -14.34
C PRO A 311 -8.79 -20.10 -14.79
N TYR A 312 -7.59 -19.52 -14.76
CA TYR A 312 -6.34 -20.23 -15.08
C TYR A 312 -5.68 -20.89 -13.86
N ASP A 313 -6.22 -20.68 -12.64
CA ASP A 313 -5.74 -21.24 -11.36
C ASP A 313 -4.21 -21.19 -11.16
N GLN A 314 -3.54 -20.21 -11.80
CA GLN A 314 -2.09 -20.15 -11.80
C GLN A 314 -1.54 -19.55 -10.51
N PRO A 315 -0.39 -20.04 -9.99
CA PRO A 315 0.27 -19.43 -8.86
C PRO A 315 0.79 -18.02 -9.16
N ASN A 316 0.84 -17.15 -8.15
CA ASN A 316 1.34 -15.78 -8.26
C ASN A 316 2.76 -15.70 -8.87
N LYS A 317 3.65 -16.65 -8.54
CA LYS A 317 4.99 -16.71 -9.14
C LYS A 317 4.98 -16.87 -10.67
N ILE A 318 4.04 -17.64 -11.20
CA ILE A 318 3.90 -17.86 -12.65
C ILE A 318 3.31 -16.62 -13.29
N ALA A 319 2.25 -16.06 -12.71
CA ALA A 319 1.64 -14.81 -13.17
C ALA A 319 2.67 -13.66 -13.22
N LEU A 320 3.55 -13.55 -12.22
CA LEU A 320 4.63 -12.57 -12.19
C LEU A 320 5.68 -12.80 -13.28
N GLN A 321 6.04 -14.06 -13.58
CA GLN A 321 6.95 -14.38 -14.67
C GLN A 321 6.37 -13.97 -16.03
N GLU A 322 5.09 -14.24 -16.25
CA GLU A 322 4.37 -13.81 -17.45
C GLU A 322 4.29 -12.28 -17.54
N PHE A 323 4.00 -11.61 -16.42
CA PHE A 323 3.98 -10.16 -16.33
C PHE A 323 5.36 -9.55 -16.68
N ALA A 324 6.44 -10.11 -16.12
CA ALA A 324 7.80 -9.69 -16.42
C ALA A 324 8.17 -9.92 -17.90
N LYS A 325 7.70 -11.00 -18.51
CA LYS A 325 7.88 -11.28 -19.93
C LYS A 325 7.22 -10.20 -20.79
N LYS A 326 5.95 -9.85 -20.51
CA LYS A 326 5.22 -8.76 -21.20
C LYS A 326 5.98 -7.42 -21.12
N LEU A 327 6.47 -7.06 -19.93
CA LEU A 327 7.26 -5.84 -19.75
C LEU A 327 8.56 -5.84 -20.59
N SER A 328 9.26 -6.97 -20.61
CA SER A 328 10.50 -7.14 -21.38
C SER A 328 10.25 -7.04 -22.89
N GLU A 329 9.20 -7.67 -23.38
CA GLU A 329 8.77 -7.62 -24.78
C GLU A 329 8.37 -6.21 -25.21
N GLU A 330 7.57 -5.51 -24.40
CA GLU A 330 7.15 -4.13 -24.67
C GLU A 330 8.35 -3.17 -24.68
N ARG A 331 9.29 -3.32 -23.73
CA ARG A 331 10.55 -2.55 -23.75
C ARG A 331 11.35 -2.80 -25.03
N LYS A 332 11.52 -4.06 -25.43
CA LYS A 332 12.24 -4.42 -26.67
C LYS A 332 11.53 -3.85 -27.90
N ARG A 333 10.20 -3.87 -27.93
CA ARG A 333 9.40 -3.27 -29.01
C ARG A 333 9.67 -1.78 -29.13
N ARG A 334 9.56 -1.01 -28.04
CA ARG A 334 9.81 0.43 -28.03
C ARG A 334 11.25 0.78 -28.45
N LEU A 335 12.24 -0.01 -28.02
CA LEU A 335 13.63 0.18 -28.45
C LEU A 335 13.82 -0.05 -29.95
N ARG A 336 13.17 -1.06 -30.54
CA ARG A 336 13.18 -1.28 -31.99
C ARG A 336 12.51 -0.12 -32.74
N ASP A 337 11.39 0.38 -32.23
CA ASP A 337 10.67 1.50 -32.86
C ASP A 337 11.50 2.79 -32.83
N LEU A 338 12.21 3.07 -31.74
CA LEU A 338 13.17 4.18 -31.65
C LEU A 338 14.34 4.03 -32.62
N GLN A 339 14.90 2.82 -32.75
CA GLN A 339 15.98 2.56 -33.71
C GLN A 339 15.53 2.73 -35.17
N LYS A 340 14.28 2.38 -35.49
CA LYS A 340 13.71 2.63 -36.82
C LYS A 340 13.53 4.12 -37.08
N LYS A 341 13.01 4.88 -36.11
CA LYS A 341 12.83 6.33 -36.23
C LYS A 341 14.14 7.10 -36.39
N ASN A 342 15.23 6.64 -35.79
CA ASN A 342 16.54 7.28 -35.91
C ASN A 342 17.30 6.91 -37.21
N LYS A 343 16.77 5.99 -38.01
CA LYS A 343 17.35 5.58 -39.31
C LYS A 343 16.64 6.22 -40.51
N VAL A 344 15.51 6.88 -40.28
CA VAL A 344 14.76 7.71 -41.24
C VAL A 344 15.09 9.16 -40.90
#